data_AF-A0A379G3S5-F1
#
_entry.id   AF-A0A379G3S5-F1
#
_cell.length_a   1.000
_cell.length_b   1.000
_cell.length_c   1.000
_cell.angle_alpha   90.00
_cell.angle_beta   90.00
_cell.angle_gamma   90.00
#
_symmetry.space_group_name_H-M   'P 1'
#
loop_
_entity.id
_entity.type
_entity.pdbx_description
1 polymer ?
#
loop_
_entity_poly.entity_id
_entity_poly.type
_entity_poly.pdbx_seq_one_letter_code
_entity_poly.pdbx_strand_id
1 'polypeptide(L)'
;MIWILIISLTAVVFSLRYVFLIPQLPIRLPLIVRQALSYSAPCLLTAICAPVILLENHEIRSFPDNPYLWGALFCVVVASILKNMLLTVGLTLVFFYGLIYFMA
;
A
#
# COMPACT_ATOMS: atom_id res chain seq x y z
N MET A 1 -10.92 27.88 7.43
CA MET A 1 -9.72 27.02 7.58
C MET A 1 -9.85 25.72 6.79
N ILE A 2 -10.84 24.86 7.07
CA ILE A 2 -11.07 23.61 6.31
C ILE A 2 -11.31 23.83 4.81
N TRP A 3 -12.10 24.84 4.43
CA TRP A 3 -12.46 25.12 3.03
C TRP A 3 -11.24 25.45 2.15
N ILE A 4 -10.30 26.25 2.67
CA ILE A 4 -9.06 26.59 1.97
C ILE A 4 -8.21 25.32 1.79
N LEU A 5 -8.17 24.46 2.80
CA LEU A 5 -7.43 23.20 2.77
C LEU A 5 -8.02 22.25 1.71
N ILE A 6 -9.34 22.11 1.65
CA ILE A 6 -10.03 21.28 0.65
C ILE A 6 -9.80 21.81 -0.77
N ILE A 7 -9.95 23.12 -0.99
CA ILE A 7 -9.73 23.73 -2.31
C ILE A 7 -8.27 23.59 -2.73
N SER A 8 -7.33 23.79 -1.80
CA SER A 8 -5.89 23.61 -2.06
C SER A 8 -5.56 22.17 -2.43
N LEU A 9 -6.04 21.20 -1.64
CA LEU A 9 -5.80 19.77 -1.92
C LEU A 9 -6.43 19.34 -3.24
N THR A 10 -7.65 19.83 -3.52
CA THR A 10 -8.32 19.61 -4.80
C THR A 10 -7.47 20.15 -5.94
N ALA A 11 -7.01 21.40 -5.87
CA ALA A 11 -6.17 22.01 -6.90
C ALA A 11 -4.85 21.24 -7.12
N VAL A 12 -4.20 20.78 -6.05
CA VAL A 12 -2.98 19.99 -6.12
C VAL A 12 -3.22 18.64 -6.79
N VAL A 13 -4.23 17.88 -6.35
CA VAL A 13 -4.55 16.55 -6.90
C VAL A 13 -4.99 16.67 -8.37
N PHE A 14 -5.79 17.68 -8.71
CA PHE A 14 -6.20 17.94 -10.07
C PHE A 14 -4.99 18.29 -10.94
N SER A 15 -4.11 19.17 -10.47
CA SER A 15 -2.89 19.53 -11.21
C SER A 15 -2.01 18.30 -11.46
N LEU A 16 -1.72 17.50 -10.43
CA LEU A 16 -0.95 16.27 -10.55
C LEU A 16 -1.58 15.27 -11.51
N ARG A 17 -2.91 15.12 -11.52
CA ARG A 17 -3.58 14.16 -12.39
C ARG A 17 -3.64 14.62 -13.85
N TYR A 18 -3.98 15.88 -14.08
CA TYR A 18 -4.20 16.42 -15.42
C TYR A 18 -2.90 16.82 -16.12
N VAL A 19 -1.86 17.25 -15.40
CA VAL A 19 -0.53 17.52 -15.98
C VAL A 19 0.04 16.28 -16.65
N PHE A 20 -0.15 15.09 -16.07
CA PHE A 20 0.27 13.82 -16.66
C PHE A 20 -0.65 13.30 -17.77
N LEU A 21 -1.89 13.81 -17.88
CA LEU A 21 -2.90 13.33 -18.82
C LEU A 21 -2.88 14.07 -20.16
N ILE A 22 -2.15 15.17 -20.27
CA ILE A 22 -2.00 15.94 -21.51
C ILE A 22 -1.13 15.11 -22.48
N PRO A 23 -1.69 14.62 -23.61
CA PRO A 23 -1.01 13.66 -24.49
C PRO A 23 0.20 14.21 -25.25
N GLN A 24 0.40 15.54 -25.24
CA GLN A 24 1.37 16.24 -26.08
C GLN A 24 2.35 17.13 -25.30
N LEU A 25 2.59 16.93 -24.00
CA LEU A 25 3.74 17.63 -23.39
C LEU A 25 5.04 17.11 -24.00
N PRO A 26 5.84 17.96 -24.67
CA PRO A 26 7.17 17.59 -25.17
C PRO A 26 8.19 17.47 -24.02
N ILE A 27 7.74 17.09 -22.82
CA ILE A 27 8.62 16.80 -21.70
C ILE A 27 9.18 15.40 -21.94
N ARG A 28 10.34 15.32 -22.57
CA ARG A 28 11.16 14.11 -22.56
C ARG A 28 11.68 13.91 -21.14
N LEU A 29 10.86 13.31 -20.28
CA LEU A 29 11.33 12.85 -18.98
C LEU A 29 12.53 11.92 -19.23
N PRO A 30 13.70 12.21 -18.63
CA PRO A 30 14.84 11.32 -18.75
C PRO A 30 14.44 9.93 -18.22
N LEU A 31 14.96 8.87 -18.85
CA LEU A 31 14.59 7.48 -18.56
C LEU A 31 14.56 7.17 -17.06
N ILE A 32 15.54 7.72 -16.32
CA ILE A 32 15.67 7.60 -14.86
C ILE A 32 14.44 8.12 -14.12
N VAL A 33 13.93 9.30 -14.49
CA VAL A 33 12.79 9.92 -13.82
C VAL A 33 11.51 9.15 -14.13
N ARG A 34 11.31 8.72 -15.38
CA ARG A 34 10.16 7.87 -15.75
C ARG A 34 10.18 6.55 -14.99
N GLN A 35 11.34 5.93 -14.85
CA GLN A 35 11.49 4.68 -14.12
C GLN A 35 11.26 4.89 -12.61
N ALA A 36 11.83 5.93 -12.02
CA ALA A 36 11.58 6.31 -10.63
C ALA A 36 10.09 6.55 -10.34
N LEU A 37 9.37 7.26 -11.22
CA LEU A 37 7.92 7.47 -11.07
C LEU A 37 7.15 6.15 -11.19
N SER A 38 7.51 5.24 -12.11
CA SER A 38 6.85 3.95 -12.25
C SER A 38 7.03 3.05 -11.02
N TYR A 39 8.16 3.17 -10.32
CA TYR A 39 8.45 2.43 -9.08
C TYR A 39 7.85 3.07 -7.82
N SER A 40 7.27 4.29 -7.92
CA SER A 40 6.72 4.99 -6.76
C SER A 40 5.54 4.26 -6.13
N ALA A 41 4.61 3.72 -6.93
CA ALA A 41 3.42 3.03 -6.45
C ALA A 41 3.74 1.78 -5.61
N PRO A 42 4.55 0.81 -6.06
CA PRO A 42 4.91 -0.34 -5.24
C PRO A 42 5.74 0.05 -4.01
N CYS A 43 6.63 1.04 -4.12
CA CYS A 43 7.41 1.54 -2.98
C CYS A 43 6.51 2.14 -1.89
N LEU A 44 5.55 2.98 -2.28
CA LEU A 44 4.61 3.61 -1.36
C LEU A 44 3.72 2.58 -0.66
N LEU A 45 3.23 1.57 -1.38
CA LEU A 45 2.50 0.44 -0.79
C LEU A 45 3.35 -0.28 0.28
N THR A 46 4.61 -0.59 -0.02
CA THR A 46 5.50 -1.23 0.96
C THR A 46 5.77 -0.34 2.17
N ALA A 47 5.93 0.97 1.96
CA ALA A 47 6.17 1.94 3.02
C ALA A 47 4.97 2.12 3.96
N ILE A 48 3.74 1.95 3.45
CA ILE A 48 2.51 2.00 4.25
C ILE A 48 2.26 0.66 4.95
N CYS A 49 2.48 -0.47 4.28
CA CYS A 49 2.25 -1.80 4.86
C CYS A 49 3.25 -2.14 5.97
N ALA A 50 4.53 -1.83 5.82
CA ALA A 50 5.57 -2.17 6.80
C ALA A 50 5.25 -1.71 8.24
N PRO A 51 4.92 -0.43 8.50
CA PRO A 51 4.59 0.02 9.86
C PRO A 51 3.27 -0.56 10.37
N VAL A 52 2.28 -0.80 9.50
CA VAL A 52 1.01 -1.42 9.89
C VAL A 52 1.22 -2.83 10.45
N ILE A 53 2.20 -3.56 9.93
CA ILE A 53 2.49 -4.93 10.37
C ILE A 53 3.38 -4.95 11.62
N LEU A 54 4.37 -4.04 11.72
CA LEU A 54 5.40 -4.08 12.77
C LEU A 54 5.09 -3.21 14.00
N LEU A 55 4.37 -2.09 13.85
CA LEU A 55 4.16 -1.13 14.93
C LEU A 55 2.74 -1.25 15.51
N GLU A 56 2.65 -1.31 16.83
CA GLU A 56 1.40 -1.11 17.57
C GLU A 56 1.64 -0.06 18.65
N ASN A 57 0.88 1.03 18.63
CA ASN A 57 0.93 2.08 19.66
C ASN A 57 2.36 2.59 19.97
N HIS A 58 3.18 2.78 18.92
CA HIS A 58 4.58 3.23 19.01
C HIS A 58 5.57 2.28 19.70
N GLU A 59 5.15 1.06 20.06
CA GLU A 59 6.05 0.01 20.50
C GLU A 59 6.19 -1.06 19.40
N ILE A 60 7.37 -1.70 19.38
CA ILE A 60 7.61 -2.85 18.53
C ILE A 60 6.83 -4.00 19.15
N ARG A 61 5.77 -4.42 18.44
CA ARG A 61 4.92 -5.57 18.77
C ARG A 61 5.78 -6.77 19.21
N SER A 62 5.43 -7.39 20.33
CA SER A 62 6.20 -8.49 20.94
C SER A 62 6.26 -9.72 20.03
N PHE A 63 7.42 -9.99 19.43
CA PHE A 63 7.68 -11.25 18.73
C PHE A 63 7.65 -12.39 19.76
N PRO A 64 6.75 -13.39 19.68
CA PRO A 64 6.15 -14.00 18.48
C PRO A 64 4.60 -13.92 18.39
N ASP A 65 3.91 -13.30 19.35
CA ASP A 65 2.45 -13.33 19.45
C ASP A 65 1.76 -12.21 18.65
N ASN A 66 2.12 -12.04 17.37
CA ASN A 66 1.48 -11.04 16.52
C ASN A 66 0.69 -11.66 15.36
N PRO A 67 -0.66 -11.58 15.39
CA PRO A 67 -1.49 -12.11 14.32
C PRO A 67 -1.27 -11.38 12.98
N TYR A 68 -0.85 -10.11 13.02
CA TYR A 68 -0.54 -9.32 11.82
C TYR A 68 0.71 -9.80 11.08
N LEU A 69 1.76 -10.23 11.80
CA LEU A 69 2.97 -10.76 11.17
C LEU A 69 2.71 -12.10 10.49
N TRP A 70 2.01 -13.01 11.18
CA TRP A 70 1.61 -14.29 10.63
C TRP A 70 0.64 -14.14 9.45
N GLY A 71 -0.30 -13.20 9.53
CA GLY A 71 -1.19 -12.85 8.41
C GLY A 71 -0.43 -12.32 7.19
N ALA A 72 0.55 -11.44 7.40
CA ALA A 72 1.38 -10.90 6.32
C ALA A 72 2.24 -11.98 5.65
N LEU A 73 2.88 -12.85 6.44
CA LEU A 73 3.69 -13.95 5.92
C LEU A 73 2.84 -14.95 5.13
N PHE A 74 1.67 -15.29 5.64
CA PHE A 74 0.70 -16.13 4.93
C PHE A 74 0.25 -15.48 3.62
N CYS A 75 -0.07 -14.18 3.63
CA CYS A 75 -0.43 -13.42 2.44
C CYS A 75 0.65 -13.52 1.35
N VAL A 76 1.93 -13.34 1.71
CA VAL A 76 3.05 -13.42 0.75
C VAL A 76 3.17 -14.81 0.15
N VAL A 77 3.05 -15.86 0.98
CA VAL A 77 3.11 -17.25 0.50
C VAL A 77 1.95 -17.56 -0.45
N VAL A 78 0.73 -17.21 -0.05
CA VAL A 78 -0.49 -17.43 -0.84
C VAL A 78 -0.46 -16.63 -2.15
N ALA A 79 -0.01 -15.37 -2.11
CA ALA A 79 0.13 -14.53 -3.29
C ALA A 79 1.16 -15.06 -4.30
N SER A 80 2.22 -15.72 -3.82
CA SER A 80 3.22 -16.35 -4.68
C SER A 80 2.69 -17.60 -5.39
N ILE A 81 1.80 -18.35 -4.74
CA ILE A 81 1.26 -19.62 -5.25
C ILE A 81 0.02 -19.40 -6.13
N LEU A 82 -0.88 -18.50 -5.73
CA LEU A 82 -2.13 -18.24 -6.44
C LEU A 82 -1.99 -17.11 -7.47
N LYS A 83 -2.18 -17.47 -8.74
CA LYS A 83 -2.27 -16.51 -9.86
C LYS A 83 -3.56 -15.68 -9.88
N ASN A 84 -4.52 -15.96 -8.97
CA ASN A 84 -5.82 -15.29 -8.93
C ASN A 84 -5.93 -14.37 -7.71
N MET A 85 -5.87 -13.05 -7.95
CA MET A 85 -5.86 -12.01 -6.91
C MET A 85 -7.05 -12.12 -5.95
N LEU A 86 -8.23 -12.42 -6.48
CA LEU A 86 -9.47 -12.47 -5.69
C LEU A 86 -9.45 -13.62 -4.67
N LEU A 87 -8.94 -14.78 -5.09
CA LEU A 87 -8.78 -15.94 -4.20
C LEU A 87 -7.70 -15.68 -3.15
N THR A 88 -6.57 -15.09 -3.54
CA THR A 88 -5.48 -14.74 -2.61
C THR A 88 -5.97 -13.85 -1.47
N VAL A 89 -6.70 -12.78 -1.82
CA VAL A 89 -7.25 -11.84 -0.82
C VAL A 89 -8.27 -12.53 0.07
N GLY A 90 -9.19 -13.31 -0.51
CA GLY A 90 -10.20 -14.05 0.27
C GLY A 90 -9.58 -15.05 1.25
N LEU A 91 -8.62 -15.86 0.80
CA LEU A 91 -7.96 -16.88 1.63
C LEU A 91 -7.18 -16.24 2.79
N THR A 92 -6.47 -15.16 2.49
CA THR A 92 -5.67 -14.42 3.48
C THR A 92 -6.57 -13.77 4.53
N LEU A 93 -7.71 -13.18 4.13
CA LEU A 93 -8.68 -12.59 5.05
C LEU A 93 -9.26 -13.64 6.00
N VAL A 94 -9.67 -14.80 5.48
CA VAL A 94 -10.21 -15.89 6.30
C VAL A 94 -9.17 -16.37 7.31
N PHE A 95 -7.92 -16.56 6.88
CA PHE A 95 -6.83 -16.97 7.77
C PHE A 95 -6.53 -15.92 8.83
N PHE A 96 -6.48 -14.64 8.45
CA PHE A 96 -6.23 -13.53 9.37
C PHE A 96 -7.34 -13.37 10.42
N TYR A 97 -8.61 -13.46 10.01
CA TYR A 97 -9.74 -13.45 10.95
C TYR A 97 -9.71 -14.65 11.90
N GLY A 98 -9.32 -15.83 11.41
CA GLY A 98 -9.14 -17.02 12.25
C GLY A 98 -8.05 -16.83 13.30
N LEU A 99 -6.91 -16.24 12.90
CA LEU A 99 -5.82 -15.91 13.82
C LEU A 99 -6.23 -14.90 14.88
N ILE A 100 -6.94 -13.83 14.51
CA ILE A 100 -7.46 -12.86 15.49
C ILE A 100 -8.41 -13.54 16.48
N TYR A 101 -9.31 -14.39 16.01
CA TYR A 101 -10.28 -15.05 16.90
C TYR A 101 -9.62 -16.01 17.89
N PHE A 102 -8.54 -16.68 17.48
CA PHE A 102 -7.83 -17.64 18.34
C PHE A 102 -6.88 -16.98 19.35
N MET A 103 -6.48 -15.73 19.08
CA MET A 103 -5.37 -15.06 19.75
C MET A 103 -5.76 -13.75 20.45
N ALA A 104 -7.06 -13.42 20.43
CA ALA A 104 -7.72 -12.40 21.25
C ALA A 104 -8.29 -13.02 22.53
#